data_AF-A0A965X9W1-F1
#
_entry.id   AF-A0A965X9W1-F1
#
_cell.length_a   1.000
_cell.length_b   1.000
_cell.length_c   1.000
_cell.angle_alpha   90.00
_cell.angle_beta   90.00
_cell.angle_gamma   90.00
#
_symmetry.space_group_name_H-M   'P 1'
#
loop_
_entity.id
_entity.type
_entity.pdbx_description
1 polymer ?
#
loop_
_entity_poly.entity_id
_entity_poly.type
_entity_poly.pdbx_seq_one_letter_code
_entity_poly.pdbx_strand_id
1 'polypeptide(L)'
;MKIFIALGFLFIFIFSTPCIADSGKEADNYCKDAESLKEWNELLSKHPQDDAICALYATRLGLCSMVESRTIDLDRATRIFEKMRESLITKYREQEEMAPGESKQAM
;
A
#
# COMPACT_ATOMS: atom_id res chain seq x y z
N MET A 1 26.55 51.73 -28.69
CA MET A 1 25.58 51.68 -27.57
C MET A 1 24.34 50.82 -27.92
N LYS A 2 24.53 49.62 -28.49
CA LYS A 2 23.45 48.68 -28.86
C LYS A 2 23.70 47.24 -28.40
N ILE A 3 24.86 46.98 -27.77
CA ILE A 3 25.28 45.63 -27.35
C ILE A 3 24.93 45.34 -25.88
N PHE A 4 24.71 46.36 -25.05
CA PHE A 4 24.40 46.19 -23.63
C PHE A 4 22.94 45.79 -23.34
N ILE A 5 22.03 45.90 -24.32
CA ILE A 5 20.62 45.53 -24.13
C ILE A 5 20.39 44.02 -24.30
N ALA A 6 21.26 43.33 -25.06
CA ALA A 6 21.10 41.91 -25.35
C ALA A 6 21.53 40.99 -24.20
N LEU A 7 22.38 41.46 -23.28
CA LEU A 7 22.91 40.65 -22.18
C LEU A 7 21.97 40.55 -20.97
N GLY A 8 21.02 41.48 -20.82
CA GLY A 8 20.03 41.45 -19.73
C GLY A 8 18.82 40.55 -20.02
N PHE A 9 18.46 40.36 -21.29
CA PHE A 9 17.30 39.56 -21.69
C PHE A 9 17.58 38.06 -21.79
N LEU A 10 18.85 37.65 -21.94
CA LEU A 10 19.24 36.24 -22.02
C LEU A 10 19.24 35.54 -20.65
N PHE A 11 19.31 36.29 -19.55
CA PHE A 11 19.45 35.73 -18.20
C PHE A 11 18.13 35.44 -17.48
N ILE A 12 17.00 35.90 -18.02
CA ILE A 12 15.68 35.81 -17.35
C ILE A 12 14.93 34.50 -17.68
N PHE A 13 15.39 33.73 -18.68
CA PHE A 13 14.71 32.49 -19.09
C PHE A 13 15.11 31.22 -18.34
N ILE A 14 16.07 31.28 -17.41
CA ILE A 14 16.63 30.09 -16.76
C ILE A 14 15.96 29.77 -15.40
N PHE A 15 15.10 30.65 -14.88
CA PHE A 15 14.60 30.56 -13.49
C PHE A 15 13.12 30.18 -13.34
N SER A 16 12.47 29.68 -14.40
CA SER A 16 11.04 29.31 -14.34
C SER A 16 10.77 27.86 -14.71
N THR A 17 11.64 26.94 -14.31
CA THR A 17 11.26 25.53 -14.23
C THR A 17 10.75 25.29 -12.81
N PRO A 18 9.42 25.27 -12.56
CA PRO A 18 8.92 24.67 -11.34
C PRO A 18 9.37 23.22 -11.36
N CYS A 19 10.39 22.91 -10.56
CA CYS A 19 10.71 21.55 -10.19
C CYS A 19 9.53 21.07 -9.35
N ILE A 20 8.51 20.52 -10.01
CA ILE A 20 7.55 19.65 -9.35
C ILE A 20 8.37 18.40 -9.03
N ALA A 21 9.10 18.46 -7.93
CA ALA A 21 9.58 17.29 -7.24
C ALA A 21 8.35 16.61 -6.67
N ASP A 22 7.61 15.93 -7.54
CA ASP A 22 6.71 14.87 -7.11
C ASP A 22 7.61 13.83 -6.46
N SER A 23 7.79 13.97 -5.15
CA SER A 23 8.30 12.89 -4.30
C SER A 23 7.17 11.87 -4.17
N GLY A 24 6.65 11.42 -5.32
CA GLY A 24 5.93 10.19 -5.44
C GLY A 24 6.91 9.14 -4.96
N LYS A 25 6.79 8.76 -3.69
CA LYS A 25 7.26 7.44 -3.28
C LYS A 25 6.61 6.53 -4.31
N GLU A 26 7.39 5.96 -5.23
CA GLU A 26 6.90 4.86 -6.05
C GLU A 26 6.22 3.93 -5.06
N ALA A 27 4.91 3.75 -5.19
CA ALA A 27 4.20 2.84 -4.31
C ALA A 27 4.90 1.49 -4.46
N ASP A 28 5.51 1.00 -3.37
CA ASP A 28 6.26 -0.25 -3.42
C ASP A 28 5.36 -1.32 -4.04
N ASN A 29 5.84 -1.95 -5.11
CA ASN A 29 5.04 -2.90 -5.85
C ASN A 29 5.01 -4.24 -5.10
N TYR A 30 4.14 -4.31 -4.10
CA TYR A 30 3.96 -5.48 -3.26
C TYR A 30 3.61 -6.74 -4.07
N CYS A 31 3.11 -6.63 -5.30
CA CYS A 31 2.80 -7.80 -6.12
C CYS A 31 4.03 -8.61 -6.52
N LYS A 32 5.20 -7.97 -6.62
CA LYS A 32 6.47 -8.60 -7.01
C LYS A 32 7.46 -8.73 -5.86
N ASP A 33 7.02 -8.44 -4.65
CA ASP A 33 7.87 -8.53 -3.48
C ASP A 33 7.97 -9.97 -2.97
N ALA A 34 9.17 -10.54 -3.08
CA ALA A 34 9.46 -11.90 -2.65
C ALA A 34 9.48 -12.04 -1.13
N GLU A 35 9.83 -10.97 -0.41
CA GLU A 35 9.83 -10.97 1.06
C GLU A 35 8.40 -11.03 1.58
N SER A 36 7.51 -10.14 1.10
CA SER A 36 6.08 -10.20 1.41
C SER A 36 5.48 -11.57 1.07
N LEU A 37 5.83 -12.17 -0.08
CA LEU A 37 5.33 -13.51 -0.42
C LEU A 37 5.72 -14.56 0.63
N LYS A 38 6.95 -14.48 1.15
CA LYS A 38 7.42 -15.38 2.21
C LYS A 38 6.60 -15.17 3.49
N GLU A 39 6.38 -13.93 3.90
CA GLU A 39 5.57 -13.59 5.08
C GLU A 39 4.14 -14.13 4.97
N TRP A 40 3.52 -13.99 3.79
CA TRP A 40 2.18 -14.55 3.52
C TRP A 40 2.15 -16.06 3.64
N ASN A 41 3.13 -16.75 3.09
CA ASN A 41 3.23 -18.21 3.19
C ASN A 41 3.41 -18.67 4.63
N GLU A 42 4.24 -17.97 5.41
CA GLU A 42 4.41 -18.25 6.83
C GLU A 42 3.11 -18.02 7.60
N LEU A 43 2.41 -16.91 7.34
CA LEU A 43 1.14 -16.58 7.99
C LEU A 43 0.06 -17.63 7.71
N LEU A 44 -0.08 -18.05 6.45
CA LEU A 44 -1.01 -19.12 6.05
C LEU A 44 -0.65 -20.46 6.71
N SER A 45 0.64 -20.77 6.87
CA SER A 45 1.06 -22.01 7.55
C SER A 45 0.74 -22.00 9.04
N LYS A 46 0.79 -20.83 9.69
CA LYS A 46 0.49 -20.65 11.11
C LYS A 46 -1.02 -20.65 11.37
N HIS A 47 -1.82 -20.19 10.40
CA HIS A 47 -3.26 -20.04 10.53
C HIS A 47 -4.04 -20.69 9.35
N PRO A 48 -3.88 -22.01 9.12
CA PRO A 48 -4.43 -22.66 7.92
C PRO A 48 -5.96 -22.77 7.90
N GLN A 49 -6.62 -22.55 9.05
CA GLN A 49 -8.07 -22.58 9.20
C GLN A 49 -8.68 -21.18 9.36
N ASP A 50 -7.86 -20.13 9.31
CA ASP A 50 -8.37 -18.77 9.39
C ASP A 50 -8.84 -18.31 8.01
N ASP A 51 -10.15 -18.38 7.79
CA ASP A 51 -10.78 -17.99 6.53
C ASP A 51 -10.54 -16.52 6.18
N ALA A 52 -10.35 -15.64 7.16
CA ALA A 52 -10.08 -14.22 6.89
C ALA A 52 -8.67 -14.01 6.37
N ILE A 53 -7.67 -14.71 6.92
CA ILE A 53 -6.29 -14.69 6.41
C ILE A 53 -6.26 -15.28 4.99
N CYS A 54 -6.93 -16.40 4.76
CA CYS A 54 -7.07 -17.00 3.43
C CYS A 54 -7.73 -16.04 2.43
N ALA A 55 -8.84 -15.41 2.82
CA ALA A 55 -9.55 -14.46 1.97
C ALA A 55 -8.70 -13.22 1.65
N LEU A 56 -7.97 -12.69 2.64
CA LEU A 56 -7.10 -11.53 2.43
C LEU A 56 -5.95 -11.86 1.47
N TYR A 57 -5.35 -13.04 1.59
CA TYR A 57 -4.31 -13.49 0.65
C TYR A 57 -4.86 -13.70 -0.77
N ALA A 58 -6.03 -14.33 -0.90
CA ALA A 58 -6.70 -14.49 -2.19
C ALA A 58 -6.99 -13.13 -2.85
N THR A 59 -7.44 -12.15 -2.08
CA THR A 59 -7.63 -10.77 -2.54
C THR A 59 -6.33 -10.16 -3.05
N ARG A 60 -5.21 -10.34 -2.34
CA ARG A 60 -3.89 -9.89 -2.81
C ARG A 60 -3.57 -10.46 -4.19
N LEU A 61 -3.72 -11.77 -4.37
CA LEU A 61 -3.45 -12.43 -5.66
C LEU A 61 -4.34 -11.91 -6.79
N GLY A 62 -5.64 -11.78 -6.53
CA GLY A 62 -6.60 -11.25 -7.51
C GLY A 62 -6.27 -9.82 -7.92
N LEU A 63 -5.98 -8.94 -6.96
CA LEU A 63 -5.60 -7.55 -7.24
C LEU A 63 -4.30 -7.46 -8.02
N CYS A 64 -3.30 -8.28 -7.69
CA CYS A 64 -2.05 -8.32 -8.46
C CYS A 64 -2.26 -8.77 -9.91
N SER A 65 -3.12 -9.77 -10.14
CA SER A 65 -3.50 -10.17 -11.51
C SER A 65 -4.21 -9.03 -12.26
N MET A 66 -5.04 -8.25 -11.58
CA MET A 66 -5.69 -7.07 -12.18
C MET A 66 -4.71 -5.94 -12.52
N VAL A 67 -3.64 -5.77 -11.73
CA VAL A 67 -2.55 -4.83 -12.02
C VAL A 67 -1.73 -5.30 -13.22
N GLU A 68 -1.38 -6.59 -13.26
CA GLU A 68 -0.63 -7.19 -14.38
C GLU A 68 -1.37 -7.08 -15.71
N SER A 69 -2.69 -7.30 -15.69
CA SER A 69 -3.56 -7.13 -16.86
C SER A 69 -3.89 -5.66 -17.19
N ARG A 70 -3.37 -4.70 -16.40
CA ARG A 70 -3.66 -3.25 -16.52
C ARG A 70 -5.14 -2.89 -16.39
N THR A 71 -5.92 -3.76 -15.74
CA THR A 71 -7.34 -3.51 -15.46
C THR A 71 -7.50 -2.41 -14.40
N ILE A 72 -6.57 -2.35 -13.44
CA ILE A 72 -6.43 -1.29 -12.44
C ILE A 72 -4.95 -0.92 -12.27
N ASP A 73 -4.68 0.30 -11.81
CA ASP A 73 -3.33 0.69 -11.38
C ASP A 73 -2.99 0.15 -9.98
N LEU A 74 -1.69 0.18 -9.66
CA LEU A 74 -1.15 -0.30 -8.38
C LEU A 74 -1.77 0.45 -7.19
N ASP A 75 -1.94 1.77 -7.30
CA ASP A 75 -2.48 2.58 -6.19
C ASP A 75 -3.91 2.18 -5.85
N ARG A 76 -4.73 1.92 -6.87
CA ARG A 76 -6.11 1.43 -6.70
C ARG A 76 -6.12 0.04 -6.09
N ALA A 77 -5.24 -0.86 -6.52
CA ALA A 77 -5.09 -2.18 -5.91
C ALA A 77 -4.72 -2.07 -4.42
N THR A 78 -3.71 -1.25 -4.09
CA THR A 78 -3.27 -1.00 -2.71
C THR A 78 -4.42 -0.47 -1.85
N ARG A 79 -5.18 0.53 -2.32
CA ARG A 79 -6.32 1.06 -1.56
C ARG A 79 -7.41 0.01 -1.30
N ILE A 80 -7.71 -0.85 -2.27
CA ILE A 80 -8.72 -1.91 -2.11
C ILE A 80 -8.24 -2.93 -1.08
N PHE A 81 -6.99 -3.36 -1.19
CA PHE A 81 -6.39 -4.31 -0.27
C PHE A 81 -6.40 -3.78 1.17
N GLU A 82 -5.94 -2.55 1.36
CA GLU A 82 -5.84 -1.90 2.67
C GLU A 82 -7.20 -1.74 3.34
N LYS A 83 -8.22 -1.33 2.59
CA LYS A 83 -9.59 -1.24 3.11
C LYS A 83 -10.12 -2.59 3.60
N MET A 84 -9.81 -3.67 2.89
CA MET A 84 -10.21 -5.02 3.33
C MET A 84 -9.45 -5.42 4.61
N ARG A 85 -8.13 -5.20 4.63
CA ARG A 85 -7.29 -5.50 5.80
C ARG A 85 -7.78 -4.76 7.05
N GLU A 86 -8.03 -3.45 6.94
CA GLU A 86 -8.57 -2.64 8.03
C GLU A 86 -9.91 -3.19 8.54
N SER A 87 -10.82 -3.56 7.64
CA SER A 87 -12.11 -4.11 8.03
C SER A 87 -12.00 -5.42 8.82
N LEU A 88 -11.00 -6.24 8.52
CA LEU A 88 -10.73 -7.48 9.24
C LEU A 88 -10.12 -7.19 10.60
N ILE A 89 -9.11 -6.32 10.66
CA ILE A 89 -8.48 -5.91 11.93
C ILE A 89 -9.51 -5.34 12.90
N THR A 90 -10.42 -4.48 12.43
CA THR A 90 -11.49 -3.93 13.26
C THR A 90 -12.39 -5.03 13.81
N LYS A 91 -12.81 -6.00 12.99
CA LYS A 91 -13.65 -7.12 13.44
C LYS A 91 -12.96 -7.97 14.51
N TYR A 92 -11.67 -8.27 14.34
CA TYR A 92 -10.92 -9.03 15.35
C TYR A 92 -10.83 -8.27 16.68
N ARG A 93 -10.55 -6.96 16.65
CA ARG A 93 -10.53 -6.14 17.87
C ARG A 93 -11.87 -6.12 18.59
N GLU A 94 -12.96 -5.95 17.85
CA GLU A 94 -14.31 -5.98 18.41
C GLU A 94 -14.65 -7.35 19.03
N GLN A 95 -14.18 -8.46 18.43
CA GLN A 95 -14.36 -9.80 18.98
C GLN A 95 -13.53 -10.02 20.26
N GLU A 96 -12.31 -9.51 20.32
CA GLU A 96 -11.47 -9.56 21.52
C GLU A 96 -12.06 -8.74 22.67
N GLU A 97 -12.60 -7.56 22.39
CA GLU A 97 -13.25 -6.69 23.38
C GLU A 97 -14.58 -7.26 23.89
N MET A 98 -15.29 -8.05 23.07
CA MET A 98 -16.57 -8.68 23.42
C MET A 98 -16.44 -10.07 24.05
N ALA A 99 -15.24 -10.66 24.13
CA ALA A 99 -15.00 -11.90 24.87
C ALA A 99 -14.79 -11.58 26.36
N PRO A 100 -15.80 -11.73 27.25
CA PRO A 100 -15.63 -11.44 28.67
C PRO A 100 -14.69 -12.48 29.26
N GLY A 101 -13.73 -12.01 30.07
CA GLY A 101 -12.58 -12.79 30.52
C GLY A 101 -12.89 -14.22 31.01
N GLU A 102 -12.26 -15.20 30.36
CA GLU A 102 -12.13 -16.53 30.91
C GLU A 102 -11.06 -16.53 32.03
N SER A 103 -11.57 -16.70 33.25
CA SER A 103 -10.91 -17.25 34.44
C SER A 103 -9.54 -16.69 34.87
N LYS A 104 -9.57 -15.67 35.74
CA LYS A 104 -8.63 -15.57 36.87
C LYS A 104 -9.36 -15.29 38.18
N GLN A 105 -10.29 -16.18 38.56
CA GLN A 105 -10.72 -16.33 39.95
C GLN A 105 -11.56 -17.61 40.11
N ALA A 106 -10.91 -18.71 40.47
CA ALA A 106 -11.43 -19.80 41.31
C ALA A 106 -10.43 -20.98 41.29
N MET A 107 -9.40 -20.91 42.13
CA MET A 107 -9.04 -21.94 43.13
C MET A 107 -7.84 -21.46 43.93
#